data_AF-A0A963R3K4-F1
#
_entry.id   AF-A0A963R3K4-F1
#
_cell.length_a   1.000
_cell.length_b   1.000
_cell.length_c   1.000
_cell.angle_alpha   90.00
_cell.angle_beta   90.00
_cell.angle_gamma   90.00
#
_symmetry.space_group_name_H-M   'P 1'
#
loop_
_entity.id
_entity.type
_entity.pdbx_description
1 polymer ?
#
loop_
_entity_poly.entity_id
_entity_poly.type
_entity_poly.pdbx_seq_one_letter_code
_entity_poly.pdbx_strand_id
1 'polypeptide(L)'
;MSGELTLTLHGAARTVTGSCHEFELGGARVLVDCGLFQGSRTLEGLNAGAFGFDPHKVDAVVLTHAHIDHSGLLPRLVAEGFAGKIWCTQATADLLEYMLADAGRIQEADTARRNRRRDRAGEEPFEPLYTEADALAAWGRCSPVPLEEWFEPAPGFRVRLWNAGHILGSASVELEAGGTRVMCSGDLGPDNKSFHPDPEGPRGFDHVLCESTYGDREREALTIEARRKLLEAEIRGALARGGNLVIPTFALERTQELLLDIAELVRTGALSNVPVFIDSPLASQTTRVYERHAREHEDLNGCTIECPNCHYTERVDE
;
A
#
# COMPACT_ATOMS: atom_id res chain seq x y z
N MET A 1 21.76 16.07 25.09
CA MET A 1 20.81 17.19 24.98
C MET A 1 19.45 16.58 24.71
N SER A 2 18.50 16.66 25.65
CA SER A 2 17.13 16.22 25.41
C SER A 2 16.45 17.26 24.51
N GLY A 3 16.43 16.99 23.20
CA GLY A 3 15.66 17.81 22.26
C GLY A 3 14.17 17.65 22.48
N GLU A 4 13.38 18.60 21.99
CA GLU A 4 11.92 18.48 21.91
C GLU A 4 11.56 17.64 20.67
N LEU A 5 10.52 16.79 20.78
CA LEU A 5 10.02 16.02 19.65
C LEU A 5 9.31 16.96 18.67
N THR A 6 9.77 17.00 17.42
CA THR A 6 9.15 17.81 16.36
C THR A 6 8.52 16.90 15.29
N LEU A 7 7.29 17.22 14.86
CA LEU A 7 6.61 16.57 13.74
C LEU A 7 6.48 17.56 12.57
N THR A 8 6.98 17.18 11.40
CA THR A 8 6.81 17.92 10.14
C THR A 8 6.04 17.05 9.14
N LEU A 9 4.96 17.59 8.57
CA LEU A 9 4.16 16.90 7.55
C LEU A 9 4.64 17.34 6.16
N HIS A 10 5.24 16.42 5.41
CA HIS A 10 5.76 16.69 4.06
C HIS A 10 4.74 16.36 2.95
N GLY A 11 3.70 15.60 3.28
CA GLY A 11 2.58 15.30 2.39
C GLY A 11 1.37 14.74 3.15
N ALA A 12 0.36 14.26 2.42
CA ALA A 12 -0.95 13.80 2.96
C ALA A 12 -1.68 14.80 3.89
N ALA A 13 -1.30 16.08 3.89
CA ALA A 13 -1.98 17.15 4.62
C ALA A 13 -2.84 17.97 3.66
N ARG A 14 -4.17 17.88 3.81
CA ARG A 14 -5.17 18.43 2.86
C ARG A 14 -5.15 17.79 1.46
N THR A 15 -4.59 16.59 1.37
CA THR A 15 -4.60 15.73 0.19
C THR A 15 -4.56 14.28 0.66
N VAL A 16 -5.02 13.33 -0.17
CA VAL A 16 -5.06 11.90 0.21
C VAL A 16 -3.69 11.25 0.09
N THR A 17 -3.00 11.49 -1.03
CA THR A 17 -1.79 10.75 -1.40
C THR A 17 -0.49 11.45 -0.99
N GLY A 18 0.61 10.71 -0.99
CA GLY A 18 1.95 11.25 -0.74
C GLY A 18 2.26 11.33 0.75
N SER A 19 1.85 10.32 1.52
CA SER A 19 2.10 10.24 2.96
C SER A 19 3.60 10.32 3.24
N CYS A 20 4.01 11.28 4.06
CA CYS A 20 5.38 11.43 4.53
C CYS A 20 5.42 12.34 5.75
N HIS A 21 5.75 11.76 6.91
CA HIS A 21 5.73 12.44 8.20
C HIS A 21 7.10 12.31 8.87
N GLU A 22 7.79 13.43 9.10
CA GLU A 22 9.13 13.44 9.72
C GLU A 22 9.02 13.73 11.22
N PHE A 23 9.55 12.82 12.03
CA PHE A 23 9.73 12.99 13.47
C PHE A 23 11.21 13.23 13.77
N GLU A 24 11.52 14.34 14.43
CA GLU A 24 12.90 14.70 14.84
C GLU A 24 13.01 14.77 16.36
N LEU A 25 14.04 14.13 16.93
CA LEU A 25 14.40 14.20 18.35
C LEU A 25 15.91 14.20 18.52
N GLY A 26 16.46 15.26 19.11
CA GLY A 26 17.89 15.30 19.48
C GLY A 26 18.85 15.11 18.30
N GLY A 27 18.43 15.46 17.08
CA GLY A 27 19.18 15.28 15.84
C GLY A 27 18.92 13.97 15.10
N ALA A 28 18.25 12.99 15.72
CA ALA A 28 17.80 11.77 15.05
C ALA A 28 16.46 12.02 14.32
N ARG A 29 16.29 11.43 13.14
CA ARG A 29 15.15 11.62 12.24
C ARG A 29 14.56 10.30 11.79
N VAL A 30 13.27 10.11 12.05
CA VAL A 30 12.49 8.96 11.60
C VAL A 30 11.36 9.45 10.72
N LEU A 31 11.23 8.86 9.53
CA LEU A 31 10.05 9.07 8.69
C LEU A 31 9.00 8.00 8.98
N VAL A 32 7.73 8.41 9.07
CA VAL A 32 6.58 7.52 8.90
C VAL A 32 6.05 7.73 7.49
N ASP A 33 6.14 6.68 6.68
CA ASP A 33 5.86 6.67 5.24
C ASP A 33 6.75 7.57 4.37
N CYS A 34 6.83 7.24 3.08
CA CYS A 34 7.44 8.04 2.02
C CYS A 34 6.79 7.68 0.68
N GLY A 35 5.61 8.26 0.44
CA GLY A 35 4.73 7.89 -0.67
C GLY A 35 4.71 8.85 -1.85
N LEU A 36 4.25 8.36 -3.00
CA LEU A 36 4.01 9.18 -4.19
C LEU A 36 2.70 9.96 -4.07
N PHE A 37 2.72 11.21 -4.55
CA PHE A 37 1.52 11.99 -4.83
C PHE A 37 0.86 11.47 -6.10
N GLN A 38 -0.42 11.06 -6.04
CA GLN A 38 -1.17 10.56 -7.19
C GLN A 38 -2.45 11.38 -7.40
N GLY A 39 -2.87 11.57 -8.66
CA GLY A 39 -4.14 12.23 -8.98
C GLY A 39 -4.00 13.29 -10.06
N SER A 40 -4.21 14.56 -9.72
CA SER A 40 -4.07 15.63 -10.73
C SER A 40 -2.61 15.78 -11.17
N ARG A 41 -2.37 16.22 -12.42
CA ARG A 41 -1.01 16.48 -12.91
C ARG A 41 -0.22 17.46 -12.04
N THR A 42 -0.89 18.43 -11.42
CA THR A 42 -0.27 19.37 -10.48
C THR A 42 0.21 18.66 -9.22
N LEU A 43 -0.58 17.71 -8.72
CA LEU A 43 -0.26 16.91 -7.54
C LEU A 43 0.88 15.93 -7.84
N GLU A 44 0.82 15.23 -8.97
CA GLU A 44 1.90 14.35 -9.43
C GLU A 44 3.21 15.12 -9.68
N GLY A 45 3.12 16.39 -10.09
CA GLY A 45 4.29 17.26 -10.25
C GLY A 45 5.07 17.50 -8.97
N LEU A 46 4.45 17.34 -7.79
CA LEU A 46 5.14 17.43 -6.49
C LEU A 46 6.17 16.32 -6.32
N ASN A 47 5.98 15.17 -6.97
CA ASN A 47 6.93 14.05 -6.91
C ASN A 47 8.29 14.36 -7.53
N ALA A 48 8.41 15.43 -8.34
CA ALA A 48 9.67 15.84 -8.96
C ALA A 48 10.42 16.91 -8.14
N GLY A 49 9.77 17.50 -7.12
CA GLY A 49 10.40 18.47 -6.23
C GLY A 49 11.43 17.83 -5.30
N ALA A 50 12.39 18.60 -4.80
CA ALA A 50 13.27 18.12 -3.73
C ALA A 50 12.46 17.76 -2.47
N PHE A 51 12.94 16.79 -1.70
CA PHE A 51 12.35 16.51 -0.39
C PHE A 51 12.43 17.74 0.51
N GLY A 52 11.44 17.89 1.40
CA GLY A 52 11.44 18.95 2.43
C GLY A 52 12.49 18.75 3.53
N PHE A 53 13.27 17.67 3.44
CA PHE A 53 14.32 17.24 4.36
C PHE A 53 15.53 16.72 3.57
N ASP A 54 16.66 16.52 4.26
CA ASP A 54 17.88 15.96 3.68
C ASP A 54 17.86 14.43 3.82
N PRO A 55 17.76 13.65 2.71
CA PRO A 55 17.72 12.18 2.75
C PRO A 55 18.89 11.54 3.51
N HIS A 56 20.06 12.16 3.50
CA HIS A 56 21.25 11.65 4.18
C HIS A 56 21.15 11.72 5.71
N LYS A 57 20.24 12.56 6.24
CA LYS A 57 20.04 12.74 7.69
C LYS A 57 18.92 11.89 8.24
N VAL A 58 18.19 11.17 7.40
CA VAL A 58 17.13 10.26 7.83
C VAL A 58 17.76 8.97 8.34
N ASP A 59 17.54 8.64 9.60
CA ASP A 59 18.09 7.44 10.23
C ASP A 59 17.30 6.18 9.86
N ALA A 60 15.98 6.31 9.76
CA ALA A 60 15.07 5.21 9.47
C ALA A 60 13.76 5.68 8.84
N VAL A 61 13.14 4.77 8.11
CA VAL A 61 11.74 4.88 7.68
C VAL A 61 10.94 3.77 8.35
N VAL A 62 9.76 4.09 8.87
CA VAL A 62 8.76 3.13 9.32
C VAL A 62 7.58 3.22 8.37
N LEU A 63 7.26 2.13 7.68
CA LEU A 63 6.13 2.07 6.77
C LEU A 63 4.89 1.52 7.45
N THR A 64 3.77 2.18 7.17
CA THR A 64 2.44 1.71 7.54
C THR A 64 2.03 0.54 6.65
N HIS A 65 2.13 0.67 5.33
CA HIS A 65 1.72 -0.37 4.38
C HIS A 65 2.30 -0.19 2.96
N ALA A 66 2.01 -1.15 2.08
CA ALA A 66 2.64 -1.27 0.76
C ALA A 66 2.02 -0.42 -0.37
N HIS A 67 0.98 0.38 -0.12
CA HIS A 67 0.44 1.23 -1.17
C HIS A 67 1.46 2.28 -1.64
N ILE A 68 1.39 2.65 -2.91
CA ILE A 68 2.36 3.52 -3.57
C ILE A 68 2.28 4.96 -3.05
N ASP A 69 1.14 5.40 -2.56
CA ASP A 69 0.98 6.69 -1.89
C ASP A 69 1.49 6.71 -0.44
N HIS A 70 2.03 5.59 0.06
CA HIS A 70 2.76 5.47 1.34
C HIS A 70 4.23 5.02 1.17
N SER A 71 4.54 4.31 0.08
CA SER A 71 5.87 3.70 -0.14
C SER A 71 6.56 4.11 -1.45
N GLY A 72 5.83 4.76 -2.36
CA GLY A 72 6.25 4.96 -3.73
C GLY A 72 7.44 5.88 -3.93
N LEU A 73 7.84 6.70 -2.95
CA LEU A 73 9.02 7.56 -3.03
C LEU A 73 10.26 6.95 -2.36
N LEU A 74 10.16 5.78 -1.72
CA LEU A 74 11.32 5.07 -1.16
C LEU A 74 12.45 4.83 -2.17
N PRO A 75 12.19 4.44 -3.42
CA PRO A 75 13.25 4.24 -4.42
C PRO A 75 14.06 5.51 -4.65
N ARG A 76 13.36 6.64 -4.78
CA ARG A 76 13.99 7.95 -4.95
C ARG A 76 14.72 8.39 -3.69
N LEU A 77 14.14 8.18 -2.51
CA LEU A 77 14.77 8.48 -1.22
C LEU A 77 16.13 7.76 -1.09
N VAL A 78 16.18 6.49 -1.48
CA VAL A 78 17.41 5.67 -1.47
C VAL A 78 18.40 6.15 -2.52
N ALA A 79 17.95 6.46 -3.74
CA ALA A 79 18.80 7.00 -4.80
C ALA A 79 19.40 8.36 -4.44
N GLU A 80 18.68 9.19 -3.66
CA GLU A 80 19.14 10.48 -3.15
C GLU A 80 19.99 10.38 -1.87
N GLY A 81 20.34 9.18 -1.43
CA GLY A 81 21.39 8.96 -0.44
C GLY A 81 20.93 8.54 0.96
N PHE A 82 19.65 8.20 1.14
CA PHE A 82 19.20 7.52 2.35
C PHE A 82 19.91 6.17 2.52
N ALA A 83 20.53 5.98 3.69
CA ALA A 83 21.32 4.80 4.00
C ALA A 83 20.73 3.91 5.11
N GLY A 84 19.63 4.34 5.73
CA GLY A 84 18.98 3.65 6.83
C GLY A 84 18.18 2.41 6.41
N LYS A 85 17.42 1.90 7.38
CA LYS A 85 16.51 0.76 7.21
C LYS A 85 15.07 1.21 7.00
N ILE A 86 14.30 0.39 6.29
CA ILE A 86 12.86 0.57 6.08
C ILE A 86 12.13 -0.48 6.92
N TRP A 87 11.65 -0.09 8.09
CA TRP A 87 10.95 -0.96 9.03
C TRP A 87 9.50 -1.13 8.63
N CYS A 88 9.02 -2.37 8.55
CA CYS A 88 7.65 -2.70 8.16
C CYS A 88 7.29 -4.11 8.63
N THR A 89 6.05 -4.55 8.40
CA THR A 89 5.67 -5.95 8.61
C THR A 89 6.27 -6.86 7.52
N GLN A 90 6.39 -8.16 7.78
CA GLN A 90 6.88 -9.13 6.79
C GLN A 90 6.02 -9.12 5.53
N ALA A 91 4.69 -9.08 5.67
CA ALA A 91 3.80 -9.08 4.52
C ALA A 91 3.89 -7.78 3.70
N THR A 92 4.12 -6.63 4.34
CA THR A 92 4.42 -5.37 3.62
C THR A 92 5.73 -5.50 2.84
N ALA A 93 6.80 -6.04 3.42
CA ALA A 93 8.08 -6.23 2.72
C ALA A 93 7.94 -7.15 1.49
N ASP A 94 7.17 -8.23 1.61
CA ASP A 94 6.89 -9.17 0.51
C ASP A 94 6.09 -8.52 -0.62
N LEU A 95 5.15 -7.62 -0.29
CA LEU A 95 4.38 -6.87 -1.28
C LEU A 95 5.22 -5.82 -2.00
N LEU A 96 6.09 -5.11 -1.26
CA LEU A 96 6.92 -4.04 -1.80
C LEU A 96 7.86 -4.49 -2.92
N GLU A 97 8.32 -5.75 -2.90
CA GLU A 97 9.13 -6.34 -3.98
C GLU A 97 8.46 -6.12 -5.34
N TYR A 98 7.17 -6.49 -5.45
CA TYR A 98 6.43 -6.42 -6.70
C TYR A 98 5.84 -5.04 -6.94
N MET A 99 5.33 -4.38 -5.89
CA MET A 99 4.66 -3.09 -6.00
C MET A 99 5.63 -2.00 -6.48
N LEU A 100 6.82 -1.89 -5.86
CA LEU A 100 7.80 -0.88 -6.26
C LEU A 100 8.42 -1.19 -7.61
N ALA A 101 8.74 -2.46 -7.89
CA ALA A 101 9.31 -2.87 -9.17
C ALA A 101 8.35 -2.58 -10.34
N ASP A 102 7.06 -2.89 -10.18
CA ASP A 102 6.04 -2.58 -11.18
C ASP A 102 5.88 -1.06 -11.39
N ALA A 103 5.85 -0.28 -10.30
CA ALA A 103 5.82 1.18 -10.39
C ALA A 103 7.03 1.75 -11.14
N GLY A 104 8.23 1.20 -10.91
CA GLY A 104 9.44 1.56 -11.65
C GLY A 104 9.32 1.25 -13.15
N ARG A 105 8.91 0.02 -13.51
CA ARG A 105 8.70 -0.40 -14.91
C ARG A 105 7.68 0.48 -15.64
N ILE A 106 6.58 0.82 -14.99
CA ILE A 106 5.56 1.72 -15.56
C ILE A 106 6.15 3.09 -15.84
N GLN A 107 6.90 3.67 -14.89
CA GLN A 107 7.53 4.98 -15.06
C GLN A 107 8.56 4.99 -16.19
N GLU A 108 9.38 3.95 -16.31
CA GLU A 108 10.33 3.78 -17.41
C GLU A 108 9.60 3.69 -18.76
N ALA A 109 8.55 2.88 -18.84
CA ALA A 109 7.76 2.71 -20.06
C ALA A 109 7.07 4.01 -20.50
N ASP A 110 6.46 4.74 -19.57
CA ASP A 110 5.80 6.02 -19.81
C ASP A 110 6.81 7.10 -20.24
N THR A 111 7.96 7.15 -19.57
CA THR A 111 9.06 8.05 -19.92
C THR A 111 9.60 7.77 -21.31
N ALA A 112 9.86 6.50 -21.63
CA ALA A 112 10.31 6.09 -22.96
C ALA A 112 9.27 6.40 -24.04
N ARG A 113 7.98 6.18 -23.77
CA ARG A 113 6.87 6.54 -24.67
C ARG A 113 6.81 8.05 -24.90
N ARG A 114 7.00 8.84 -23.85
CA ARG A 114 7.00 10.31 -23.92
C ARG A 114 8.17 10.83 -24.75
N ASN A 115 9.37 10.29 -24.55
CA ASN A 115 10.58 10.67 -25.28
C ASN A 115 10.54 10.28 -26.77
N ARG A 116 9.79 9.23 -27.16
CA ARG A 116 9.60 8.84 -28.57
C ARG A 116 8.67 9.74 -29.38
N ARG A 117 7.99 10.71 -28.76
CA ARG A 117 7.05 11.56 -29.48
C ARG A 117 7.77 12.54 -30.41
N ARG A 118 7.30 12.64 -31.65
CA ARG A 118 7.91 13.48 -32.71
C ARG A 118 7.96 14.96 -32.36
N ASP A 119 6.99 15.44 -31.59
CA ASP A 119 6.90 16.84 -31.14
C ASP A 119 7.99 17.22 -30.12
N ARG A 120 8.81 16.26 -29.66
CA ARG A 120 9.96 16.48 -28.77
C ARG A 120 11.32 16.23 -29.43
N ALA A 121 11.37 16.05 -30.75
CA ALA A 121 12.62 15.77 -31.43
C ALA A 121 13.64 16.92 -31.21
N GLY A 122 14.77 16.61 -30.57
CA GLY A 122 15.83 17.57 -30.24
C GLY A 122 15.71 18.22 -28.86
N GLU A 123 14.71 17.86 -28.05
CA GLU A 123 14.65 18.25 -26.63
C GLU A 123 15.41 17.26 -25.74
N GLU A 124 15.83 17.72 -24.55
CA GLU A 124 16.38 16.83 -23.52
C GLU A 124 15.36 15.72 -23.16
N PRO A 125 15.80 14.45 -23.08
CA PRO A 125 14.95 13.36 -22.63
C PRO A 125 14.44 13.61 -21.21
N PHE A 126 13.19 13.21 -20.96
CA PHE A 126 12.77 13.01 -19.58
C PHE A 126 13.45 11.78 -19.00
N GLU A 127 13.79 11.85 -17.73
CA GLU A 127 14.16 10.70 -16.90
C GLU A 127 12.95 10.30 -16.03
N PRO A 128 12.78 9.00 -15.74
CA PRO A 128 11.77 8.56 -14.77
C PRO A 128 12.14 9.06 -13.37
N LEU A 129 11.18 9.13 -12.43
CA LEU A 129 11.51 9.52 -11.06
C LEU A 129 12.43 8.49 -10.39
N TYR A 130 12.27 7.23 -10.76
CA TYR A 130 13.13 6.11 -10.43
C TYR A 130 12.88 4.94 -11.38
N THR A 131 13.83 4.01 -11.43
CA THR A 131 13.79 2.79 -12.26
C THR A 131 13.32 1.56 -11.48
N GLU A 132 13.04 0.46 -12.17
CA GLU A 132 12.84 -0.85 -11.50
C GLU A 132 14.05 -1.25 -10.65
N ALA A 133 15.27 -0.93 -11.10
CA ALA A 133 16.48 -1.23 -10.35
C ALA A 133 16.56 -0.43 -9.04
N ASP A 134 16.20 0.86 -9.06
CA ASP A 134 16.13 1.69 -7.85
C ASP A 134 15.06 1.17 -6.88
N ALA A 135 13.93 0.69 -7.42
CA ALA A 135 12.87 0.08 -6.64
C ALA A 135 13.33 -1.17 -5.89
N LEU A 136 14.02 -2.08 -6.57
CA LEU A 136 14.59 -3.27 -5.95
C LEU A 136 15.70 -2.93 -4.94
N ALA A 137 16.49 -1.88 -5.19
CA ALA A 137 17.49 -1.40 -4.25
C ALA A 137 16.87 -0.86 -2.96
N ALA A 138 15.74 -0.15 -3.06
CA ALA A 138 14.99 0.29 -1.89
C ALA A 138 14.33 -0.88 -1.16
N TRP A 139 13.70 -1.81 -1.88
CA TRP A 139 13.14 -3.02 -1.29
C TRP A 139 14.19 -3.80 -0.48
N GLY A 140 15.43 -3.91 -0.97
CA GLY A 140 16.54 -4.57 -0.28
C GLY A 140 16.93 -3.94 1.08
N ARG A 141 16.40 -2.75 1.42
CA ARG A 141 16.58 -2.10 2.72
C ARG A 141 15.45 -2.38 3.70
N CYS A 142 14.43 -3.15 3.30
CA CYS A 142 13.35 -3.56 4.20
C CYS A 142 13.91 -4.37 5.37
N SER A 143 13.43 -4.07 6.56
CA SER A 143 13.77 -4.73 7.81
C SER A 143 12.46 -5.13 8.50
N PRO A 144 11.93 -6.32 8.17
CA PRO A 144 10.67 -6.79 8.75
C PRO A 144 10.71 -6.89 10.27
N VAL A 145 9.61 -6.51 10.91
CA VAL A 145 9.38 -6.67 12.36
C VAL A 145 7.98 -7.23 12.61
N PRO A 146 7.80 -8.01 13.68
CA PRO A 146 6.49 -8.50 14.07
C PRO A 146 5.60 -7.36 14.57
N LEU A 147 4.29 -7.56 14.46
CA LEU A 147 3.30 -6.71 15.12
C LEU A 147 3.46 -6.84 16.65
N GLU A 148 3.03 -5.79 17.36
CA GLU A 148 2.93 -5.73 18.82
C GLU A 148 4.25 -5.84 19.60
N GLU A 149 5.39 -5.89 18.91
CA GLU A 149 6.73 -5.86 19.53
C GLU A 149 7.39 -4.49 19.39
N TRP A 150 8.09 -4.08 20.45
CA TRP A 150 8.86 -2.84 20.46
C TRP A 150 10.21 -3.02 19.76
N PHE A 151 10.55 -2.09 18.89
CA PHE A 151 11.87 -1.95 18.29
C PHE A 151 12.35 -0.49 18.36
N GLU A 152 13.65 -0.28 18.15
CA GLU A 152 14.27 1.06 18.18
C GLU A 152 14.86 1.38 16.79
N PRO A 153 14.13 2.09 15.92
CA PRO A 153 14.60 2.40 14.57
C PRO A 153 15.73 3.43 14.54
N ALA A 154 15.79 4.32 15.53
CA ALA A 154 16.81 5.35 15.69
C ALA A 154 16.98 5.70 17.19
N PRO A 155 18.13 6.24 17.62
CA PRO A 155 18.38 6.56 19.02
C PRO A 155 17.27 7.42 19.65
N GLY A 156 16.65 6.91 20.71
CA GLY A 156 15.60 7.63 21.44
C GLY A 156 14.19 7.55 20.84
N PHE A 157 14.01 6.77 19.77
CA PHE A 157 12.71 6.42 19.21
C PHE A 157 12.40 4.97 19.51
N ARG A 158 11.31 4.69 20.23
CA ARG A 158 10.77 3.32 20.35
C ARG A 158 9.50 3.24 19.52
N VAL A 159 9.39 2.20 18.70
CA VAL A 159 8.26 2.02 17.78
C VAL A 159 7.69 0.62 17.93
N ARG A 160 6.37 0.51 17.73
CA ARG A 160 5.63 -0.75 17.68
C ARG A 160 4.55 -0.66 16.61
N LEU A 161 4.36 -1.74 15.87
CA LEU A 161 3.35 -1.82 14.80
C LEU A 161 2.09 -2.52 15.31
N TRP A 162 0.92 -2.03 14.88
CA TRP A 162 -0.40 -2.59 15.22
C TRP A 162 -1.17 -2.89 13.95
N ASN A 163 -1.91 -3.99 13.88
CA ASN A 163 -2.75 -4.28 12.72
C ASN A 163 -3.69 -3.10 12.40
N ALA A 164 -3.66 -2.61 11.16
CA ALA A 164 -4.54 -1.54 10.69
C ALA A 164 -5.79 -2.07 9.96
N GLY A 165 -5.82 -3.37 9.61
CA GLY A 165 -6.95 -4.00 8.92
C GLY A 165 -7.23 -3.44 7.52
N HIS A 166 -6.33 -2.66 6.93
CA HIS A 166 -6.55 -2.03 5.62
C HIS A 166 -6.22 -2.96 4.46
N ILE A 167 -4.95 -3.33 4.34
CA ILE A 167 -4.45 -4.33 3.39
C ILE A 167 -3.56 -5.35 4.11
N LEU A 168 -3.15 -6.41 3.41
CA LEU A 168 -2.22 -7.39 3.94
C LEU A 168 -0.92 -6.73 4.44
N GLY A 169 -0.63 -6.94 5.72
CA GLY A 169 0.54 -6.38 6.40
C GLY A 169 0.40 -4.91 6.80
N SER A 170 -0.74 -4.27 6.56
CA SER A 170 -0.95 -2.88 6.96
C SER A 170 -0.89 -2.70 8.47
N ALA A 171 -0.26 -1.61 8.90
CA ALA A 171 -0.06 -1.33 10.30
C ALA A 171 -0.20 0.16 10.66
N SER A 172 -0.78 0.40 11.83
CA SER A 172 -0.67 1.67 12.54
C SER A 172 0.65 1.69 13.33
N VAL A 173 1.29 2.85 13.37
CA VAL A 173 2.60 3.05 13.98
C VAL A 173 2.44 3.75 15.33
N GLU A 174 2.73 3.01 16.41
CA GLU A 174 2.91 3.58 17.74
C GLU A 174 4.36 4.02 17.91
N LEU A 175 4.59 5.30 18.25
CA LEU A 175 5.90 5.90 18.42
C LEU A 175 6.01 6.55 19.80
N GLU A 176 7.05 6.19 20.55
CA GLU A 176 7.47 6.82 21.80
C GLU A 176 8.81 7.53 21.62
N ALA A 177 8.85 8.84 21.81
CA ALA A 177 10.05 9.65 21.66
C ALA A 177 9.97 10.90 22.54
N GLY A 178 11.06 11.26 23.21
CA GLY A 178 11.11 12.48 24.04
C GLY A 178 10.12 12.53 25.22
N GLY A 179 9.58 11.38 25.64
CA GLY A 179 8.52 11.29 26.64
C GLY A 179 7.10 11.51 26.09
N THR A 180 6.94 11.65 24.78
CA THR A 180 5.66 11.77 24.07
C THR A 180 5.35 10.47 23.34
N ARG A 181 4.08 10.05 23.38
CA ARG A 181 3.57 8.85 22.72
C ARG A 181 2.54 9.22 21.66
N VAL A 182 2.85 8.91 20.40
CA VAL A 182 2.05 9.25 19.21
C VAL A 182 1.59 7.99 18.51
N MET A 183 0.33 7.96 18.06
CA MET A 183 -0.19 6.94 17.15
C MET A 183 -0.37 7.55 15.75
N CYS A 184 0.29 6.98 14.74
CA CYS A 184 0.00 7.27 13.34
C CYS A 184 -0.85 6.13 12.79
N SER A 185 -2.09 6.39 12.38
CA SER A 185 -3.00 5.32 11.98
C SER A 185 -2.55 4.56 10.74
N GLY A 186 -1.85 5.25 9.81
CA GLY A 186 -1.86 4.83 8.41
C GLY A 186 -3.28 4.88 7.86
N ASP A 187 -3.58 4.06 6.86
CA ASP A 187 -4.95 3.85 6.41
C ASP A 187 -5.62 2.77 7.27
N LEU A 188 -6.87 2.98 7.65
CA LEU A 188 -7.62 2.05 8.48
C LEU A 188 -8.64 1.25 7.65
N GLY A 189 -8.68 -0.04 7.91
CA GLY A 189 -9.70 -0.93 7.37
C GLY A 189 -11.11 -0.54 7.80
N PRO A 190 -12.12 -0.71 6.93
CA PRO A 190 -13.51 -0.68 7.35
C PRO A 190 -13.86 -1.92 8.19
N ASP A 191 -14.94 -1.83 8.97
CA ASP A 191 -15.57 -2.99 9.61
C ASP A 191 -15.93 -4.09 8.59
N ASN A 192 -15.85 -5.36 9.00
CA ASN A 192 -16.13 -6.54 8.16
C ASN A 192 -15.20 -6.65 6.94
N LYS A 193 -13.92 -6.38 7.16
CA LYS A 193 -12.89 -6.53 6.15
C LYS A 193 -12.61 -8.00 5.87
N SER A 194 -12.44 -8.37 4.60
CA SER A 194 -11.99 -9.73 4.28
C SER A 194 -10.51 -9.89 4.58
N PHE A 195 -10.09 -11.11 4.92
CA PHE A 195 -8.73 -11.52 5.26
C PHE A 195 -8.19 -11.02 6.59
N HIS A 196 -8.55 -9.83 7.04
CA HIS A 196 -7.88 -9.18 8.16
C HIS A 196 -8.76 -9.15 9.40
N PRO A 197 -8.22 -9.47 10.59
CA PRO A 197 -8.93 -9.19 11.83
C PRO A 197 -9.14 -7.68 11.98
N ASP A 198 -10.15 -7.31 12.76
CA ASP A 198 -10.43 -5.91 13.07
C ASP A 198 -9.19 -5.23 13.71
N PRO A 199 -8.93 -3.95 13.40
CA PRO A 199 -7.80 -3.24 13.97
C PRO A 199 -8.00 -2.98 15.47
N GLU A 200 -7.13 -3.58 16.29
CA GLU A 200 -7.05 -3.32 17.73
C GLU A 200 -5.75 -2.58 18.08
N GLY A 201 -5.81 -1.74 19.11
CA GLY A 201 -4.66 -0.96 19.55
C GLY A 201 -4.73 -0.52 21.01
N PRO A 202 -3.61 -0.09 21.60
CA PRO A 202 -3.54 0.30 22.99
C PRO A 202 -4.18 1.68 23.16
N ARG A 203 -4.32 2.12 24.40
CA ARG A 203 -4.91 3.43 24.76
C ARG A 203 -3.86 4.32 25.42
N GLY A 204 -4.19 5.60 25.61
CA GLY A 204 -3.34 6.55 26.32
C GLY A 204 -2.20 7.11 25.47
N PHE A 205 -2.52 7.57 24.26
CA PHE A 205 -1.61 8.36 23.43
C PHE A 205 -1.76 9.84 23.78
N ASP A 206 -0.67 10.60 23.71
CA ASP A 206 -0.71 12.06 23.83
C ASP A 206 -1.27 12.67 22.54
N HIS A 207 -0.94 12.08 21.39
CA HIS A 207 -1.38 12.50 20.07
C HIS A 207 -1.77 11.32 19.18
N VAL A 208 -2.76 11.56 18.32
CA VAL A 208 -3.14 10.63 17.25
C VAL A 208 -3.12 11.39 15.92
N LEU A 209 -2.29 10.94 14.99
CA LEU A 209 -2.31 11.33 13.59
C LEU A 209 -3.17 10.31 12.84
N CYS A 210 -4.41 10.69 12.55
CA CYS A 210 -5.40 9.83 11.90
C CYS A 210 -5.59 10.23 10.45
N GLU A 211 -5.71 9.24 9.57
CA GLU A 211 -6.21 9.44 8.21
C GLU A 211 -7.63 10.04 8.21
N SER A 212 -8.03 10.59 7.07
CA SER A 212 -9.34 11.24 6.93
C SER A 212 -9.95 11.04 5.54
N THR A 213 -9.64 9.91 4.88
CA THR A 213 -10.05 9.62 3.50
C THR A 213 -11.56 9.76 3.28
N TYR A 214 -12.34 9.35 4.29
CA TYR A 214 -13.81 9.45 4.30
C TYR A 214 -14.34 10.39 5.39
N GLY A 215 -13.53 11.31 5.91
CA GLY A 215 -13.90 12.19 7.02
C GLY A 215 -15.05 13.17 6.70
N ASP A 216 -15.46 13.28 5.43
CA ASP A 216 -16.54 14.15 4.96
C ASP A 216 -17.91 13.46 4.80
N ARG A 217 -18.00 12.14 5.02
CA ARG A 217 -19.22 11.37 4.74
C ARG A 217 -19.41 10.19 5.69
N GLU A 218 -20.67 9.82 5.90
CA GLU A 218 -21.02 8.54 6.51
C GLU A 218 -20.94 7.42 5.47
N ARG A 219 -20.39 6.28 5.86
CA ARG A 219 -20.31 5.09 5.01
C ARG A 219 -21.40 4.10 5.41
N GLU A 220 -22.02 3.47 4.42
CA GLU A 220 -22.95 2.37 4.68
C GLU A 220 -22.18 1.18 5.27
N ALA A 221 -22.64 0.68 6.41
CA ALA A 221 -22.14 -0.55 7.00
C ALA A 221 -22.67 -1.75 6.21
N LEU A 222 -21.92 -2.18 5.20
CA LEU A 222 -22.23 -3.37 4.41
C LEU A 222 -21.56 -4.59 5.05
N THR A 223 -22.35 -5.62 5.36
CA THR A 223 -21.80 -6.91 5.76
C THR A 223 -21.19 -7.64 4.56
N ILE A 224 -20.33 -8.61 4.81
CA ILE A 224 -19.75 -9.47 3.76
C ILE A 224 -20.86 -10.16 2.95
N GLU A 225 -21.93 -10.64 3.59
CA GLU A 225 -23.06 -11.27 2.90
C GLU A 225 -23.81 -10.29 2.00
N ALA A 226 -24.04 -9.06 2.48
CA ALA A 226 -24.71 -8.02 1.69
C ALA A 226 -23.88 -7.66 0.45
N ARG A 227 -22.56 -7.50 0.60
CA ARG A 227 -21.62 -7.25 -0.50
C ARG A 227 -21.62 -8.39 -1.51
N ARG A 228 -21.54 -9.64 -1.05
CA ARG A 228 -21.59 -10.84 -1.91
C ARG A 228 -22.89 -10.91 -2.70
N LYS A 229 -24.03 -10.58 -2.09
CA LYS A 229 -25.33 -10.57 -2.77
C LYS A 229 -25.41 -9.50 -3.86
N LEU A 230 -24.82 -8.32 -3.63
CA LEU A 230 -24.72 -7.28 -4.66
C LEU A 230 -23.86 -7.76 -5.83
N LEU A 231 -22.70 -8.35 -5.54
CA LEU A 231 -21.80 -8.90 -6.56
C LEU A 231 -22.48 -10.02 -7.37
N GLU A 232 -23.20 -10.94 -6.71
CA GLU A 232 -23.99 -11.98 -7.37
C GLU A 232 -25.00 -11.38 -8.35
N ALA A 233 -25.73 -10.35 -7.94
CA ALA A 233 -26.74 -9.70 -8.77
C ALA A 233 -26.13 -9.06 -10.04
N GLU A 234 -24.99 -8.37 -9.90
CA GLU A 234 -24.28 -7.76 -11.03
C GLU A 234 -23.76 -8.82 -12.02
N ILE A 235 -23.14 -9.89 -11.52
CA ILE A 235 -22.65 -11.01 -12.34
C ILE A 235 -23.81 -11.65 -13.10
N ARG A 236 -24.90 -11.99 -12.41
CA ARG A 236 -26.09 -12.57 -13.05
C ARG A 236 -26.70 -11.64 -14.09
N GLY A 237 -26.77 -10.34 -13.78
CA GLY A 237 -27.29 -9.33 -14.69
C GLY A 237 -26.52 -9.26 -16.00
N ALA A 238 -25.18 -9.27 -15.93
CA ALA A 238 -24.32 -9.28 -17.12
C ALA A 238 -24.49 -10.56 -17.95
N LEU A 239 -24.47 -11.72 -17.30
CA LEU A 239 -24.59 -13.02 -17.95
C LEU A 239 -25.97 -13.22 -18.60
N ALA A 240 -27.05 -12.76 -17.96
CA ALA A 240 -28.40 -12.83 -18.52
C ALA A 240 -28.55 -12.03 -19.83
N ARG A 241 -27.72 -11.00 -20.03
CA ARG A 241 -27.66 -10.22 -21.28
C ARG A 241 -26.71 -10.83 -22.32
N GLY A 242 -26.02 -11.92 -22.01
CA GLY A 242 -25.03 -12.56 -22.88
C GLY A 242 -23.74 -11.75 -23.05
N GLY A 243 -23.44 -10.85 -22.12
CA GLY A 243 -22.26 -9.98 -22.16
C GLY A 243 -21.25 -10.28 -21.04
N ASN A 244 -20.12 -9.59 -21.11
CA ASN A 244 -19.06 -9.66 -20.09
C ASN A 244 -19.31 -8.63 -18.99
N LEU A 245 -18.92 -8.94 -17.76
CA LEU A 245 -18.80 -7.98 -16.66
C LEU A 245 -17.33 -7.55 -16.56
N VAL A 246 -17.06 -6.25 -16.72
CA VAL A 246 -15.72 -5.67 -16.58
C VAL A 246 -15.66 -4.89 -15.28
N ILE A 247 -14.76 -5.26 -14.37
CA ILE A 247 -14.60 -4.62 -13.05
C ILE A 247 -13.21 -3.97 -12.98
N PRO A 248 -13.09 -2.64 -13.14
CA PRO A 248 -11.83 -1.96 -12.89
C PRO A 248 -11.54 -1.96 -11.40
N THR A 249 -10.36 -2.43 -11.00
CA THR A 249 -9.99 -2.60 -9.60
C THR A 249 -8.48 -2.47 -9.42
N PHE A 250 -8.04 -2.19 -8.19
CA PHE A 250 -6.62 -2.21 -7.85
C PHE A 250 -6.10 -3.66 -7.83
N ALA A 251 -4.86 -3.83 -8.30
CA ALA A 251 -4.18 -5.13 -8.33
C ALA A 251 -3.86 -5.68 -6.93
N LEU A 252 -3.75 -4.79 -5.93
CA LEU A 252 -3.56 -5.12 -4.53
C LEU A 252 -4.87 -4.97 -3.76
N GLU A 253 -5.13 -5.91 -2.85
CA GLU A 253 -6.28 -6.00 -1.95
C GLU A 253 -7.63 -6.21 -2.66
N ARG A 254 -8.13 -5.22 -3.42
CA ARG A 254 -9.49 -5.27 -4.01
C ARG A 254 -9.70 -6.40 -5.01
N THR A 255 -8.68 -6.74 -5.78
CA THR A 255 -8.74 -7.93 -6.64
C THR A 255 -8.92 -9.19 -5.79
N GLN A 256 -8.13 -9.35 -4.73
CA GLN A 256 -8.17 -10.53 -3.85
C GLN A 256 -9.53 -10.64 -3.14
N GLU A 257 -10.12 -9.53 -2.66
CA GLU A 257 -11.47 -9.52 -2.06
C GLU A 257 -12.53 -10.03 -3.03
N LEU A 258 -12.51 -9.55 -4.28
CA LEU A 258 -13.45 -10.00 -5.32
C LEU A 258 -13.26 -11.48 -5.63
N LEU A 259 -12.03 -11.96 -5.73
CA LEU A 259 -11.74 -13.37 -5.98
C LEU A 259 -12.26 -14.26 -4.85
N LEU A 260 -12.08 -13.85 -3.59
CA LEU A 260 -12.62 -14.56 -2.43
C LEU A 260 -14.16 -14.59 -2.45
N ASP A 261 -14.81 -13.46 -2.74
CA ASP A 261 -16.26 -13.39 -2.78
C ASP A 261 -16.86 -14.22 -3.92
N ILE A 262 -16.22 -14.22 -5.11
CA ILE A 262 -16.64 -15.06 -6.23
C ILE A 262 -16.44 -16.54 -5.90
N ALA A 263 -15.30 -16.90 -5.33
CA ALA A 263 -15.02 -18.28 -4.90
C ALA A 263 -16.08 -18.78 -3.91
N GLU A 264 -16.44 -17.95 -2.93
CA GLU A 264 -17.49 -18.29 -1.96
C GLU A 264 -18.87 -18.45 -2.61
N LEU A 265 -19.24 -17.56 -3.52
CA LEU A 265 -20.51 -17.64 -4.25
C LEU A 265 -20.59 -18.91 -5.11
N VAL A 266 -19.48 -19.32 -5.73
CA VAL A 266 -19.41 -20.58 -6.48
C VAL A 266 -19.48 -21.79 -5.53
N ARG A 267 -18.71 -21.76 -4.43
CA ARG A 267 -18.66 -22.84 -3.42
C ARG A 267 -20.02 -23.10 -2.78
N THR A 268 -20.80 -22.06 -2.52
CA THR A 268 -22.15 -22.16 -1.95
C THR A 268 -23.23 -22.49 -2.98
N GLY A 269 -22.89 -22.56 -4.28
CA GLY A 269 -23.83 -22.78 -5.37
C GLY A 269 -24.70 -21.56 -5.71
N ALA A 270 -24.42 -20.40 -5.10
CA ALA A 270 -25.07 -19.13 -5.41
C ALA A 270 -24.67 -18.62 -6.81
N LEU A 271 -23.49 -18.97 -7.33
CA LEU A 271 -23.13 -18.78 -8.73
C LEU A 271 -22.77 -20.11 -9.38
N SER A 272 -23.14 -20.28 -10.64
CA SER A 272 -22.54 -21.34 -11.47
C SER A 272 -21.04 -21.07 -11.63
N ASN A 273 -20.25 -22.10 -11.94
CA ASN A 273 -18.82 -21.94 -12.18
C ASN A 273 -18.56 -21.10 -13.44
N VAL A 274 -18.43 -19.79 -13.26
CA VAL A 274 -18.25 -18.79 -14.33
C VAL A 274 -16.76 -18.55 -14.58
N PRO A 275 -16.32 -18.37 -15.84
CA PRO A 275 -14.94 -17.98 -16.13
C PRO A 275 -14.65 -16.58 -15.58
N VAL A 276 -13.55 -16.44 -14.84
CA VAL A 276 -13.06 -15.16 -14.31
C VAL A 276 -11.66 -14.93 -14.88
N PHE A 277 -11.42 -13.76 -15.48
CA PHE A 277 -10.12 -13.42 -16.06
C PHE A 277 -9.49 -12.27 -15.26
N ILE A 278 -8.22 -12.42 -14.89
CA ILE A 278 -7.44 -11.43 -14.16
C ILE A 278 -6.34 -10.91 -15.09
N ASP A 279 -6.56 -9.71 -15.64
CA ASP A 279 -5.65 -9.05 -16.57
C ASP A 279 -4.67 -8.13 -15.83
N SER A 280 -3.80 -8.73 -15.02
CA SER A 280 -2.75 -8.01 -14.32
C SER A 280 -1.65 -8.97 -13.82
N PRO A 281 -0.42 -8.86 -14.37
CA PRO A 281 0.74 -9.55 -13.81
C PRO A 281 0.97 -9.20 -12.34
N LEU A 282 0.78 -7.93 -11.97
CA LEU A 282 0.89 -7.48 -10.58
C LEU A 282 -0.15 -8.17 -9.68
N ALA A 283 -1.41 -8.26 -10.11
CA ALA A 283 -2.45 -8.93 -9.32
C ALA A 283 -2.17 -10.43 -9.12
N SER A 284 -1.53 -11.07 -10.10
CA SER A 284 -1.10 -12.45 -10.00
C SER A 284 0.00 -12.63 -8.94
N GLN A 285 0.99 -11.74 -8.93
CA GLN A 285 2.08 -11.78 -7.94
C GLN A 285 1.58 -11.41 -6.53
N THR A 286 0.75 -10.37 -6.39
CA THR A 286 0.17 -9.98 -5.10
C THR A 286 -0.72 -11.09 -4.53
N THR A 287 -1.51 -11.78 -5.36
CA THR A 287 -2.28 -12.95 -4.91
C THR A 287 -1.37 -14.04 -4.34
N ARG A 288 -0.23 -14.33 -4.97
CA ARG A 288 0.74 -15.29 -4.41
C ARG A 288 1.29 -14.86 -3.06
N VAL A 289 1.48 -13.56 -2.83
CA VAL A 289 1.85 -13.05 -1.49
C VAL A 289 0.74 -13.34 -0.48
N TYR A 290 -0.52 -13.08 -0.83
CA TYR A 290 -1.66 -13.44 0.03
C TYR A 290 -1.68 -14.94 0.36
N GLU A 291 -1.38 -15.81 -0.60
CA GLU A 291 -1.31 -17.26 -0.37
C GLU A 291 -0.16 -17.66 0.57
N ARG A 292 1.00 -17.02 0.48
CA ARG A 292 2.13 -17.27 1.42
C ARG A 292 1.77 -16.91 2.85
N HIS A 293 0.97 -15.87 3.04
CA HIS A 293 0.50 -15.39 4.35
C HIS A 293 -0.87 -15.98 4.75
N ALA A 294 -1.31 -17.07 4.10
CA ALA A 294 -2.66 -17.63 4.27
C ALA A 294 -3.05 -17.97 5.72
N ARG A 295 -2.07 -18.30 6.56
CA ARG A 295 -2.28 -18.65 7.97
C ARG A 295 -2.63 -17.47 8.86
N GLU A 296 -2.33 -16.26 8.41
CA GLU A 296 -2.60 -15.01 9.14
C GLU A 296 -3.99 -14.46 8.81
N HIS A 297 -4.66 -15.01 7.78
CA HIS A 297 -5.98 -14.54 7.36
C HIS A 297 -7.11 -15.14 8.19
N GLU A 298 -8.06 -14.30 8.58
CA GLU A 298 -9.23 -14.70 9.38
C GLU A 298 -10.17 -15.65 8.61
N ASP A 299 -10.48 -15.32 7.36
CA ASP A 299 -11.50 -16.03 6.57
C ASP A 299 -11.01 -17.31 5.91
N LEU A 300 -9.69 -17.44 5.72
CA LEU A 300 -9.12 -18.49 4.87
C LEU A 300 -8.69 -19.74 5.65
N ASN A 301 -8.60 -19.70 6.98
CA ASN A 301 -8.16 -20.84 7.82
C ASN A 301 -6.86 -21.51 7.30
N GLY A 302 -5.92 -20.74 6.72
CA GLY A 302 -4.70 -21.28 6.12
C GLY A 302 -4.83 -21.85 4.71
N CYS A 303 -6.00 -21.75 4.07
CA CYS A 303 -6.24 -22.16 2.68
C CYS A 303 -5.96 -21.02 1.69
N THR A 304 -5.69 -21.35 0.43
CA THR A 304 -5.53 -20.37 -0.65
C THR A 304 -6.90 -19.87 -1.15
N ILE A 305 -6.92 -18.78 -1.90
CA ILE A 305 -8.13 -18.33 -2.59
C ILE A 305 -8.43 -19.34 -3.72
N GLU A 306 -9.22 -20.38 -3.43
CA GLU A 306 -9.59 -21.39 -4.41
C GLU A 306 -10.66 -20.84 -5.35
N CYS A 307 -10.24 -20.31 -6.50
CA CYS A 307 -11.13 -19.97 -7.61
C CYS A 307 -10.86 -20.91 -8.80
N PRO A 308 -11.58 -22.04 -8.93
CA PRO A 308 -11.27 -23.10 -9.90
C PRO A 308 -11.35 -22.69 -11.36
N ASN A 309 -11.99 -21.56 -11.67
CA ASN A 309 -12.18 -21.05 -13.02
C ASN A 309 -11.66 -19.62 -13.18
N CYS A 310 -10.65 -19.27 -12.37
CA CYS A 310 -9.87 -18.06 -12.51
C CYS A 310 -8.70 -18.29 -13.47
N HIS A 311 -8.55 -17.38 -14.43
CA HIS A 311 -7.52 -17.39 -15.47
C HIS A 311 -6.71 -16.11 -15.33
N TYR A 312 -5.42 -16.25 -15.01
CA TYR A 312 -4.50 -15.12 -14.95
C TYR A 312 -3.89 -14.91 -16.33
N THR A 313 -4.07 -13.72 -16.90
CA THR A 313 -3.48 -13.35 -18.19
C THR A 313 -2.27 -12.46 -17.95
N GLU A 314 -1.15 -12.79 -18.60
CA GLU A 314 0.08 -12.00 -18.51
C GLU A 314 0.27 -11.12 -19.75
N ARG A 315 -0.47 -11.41 -20.83
CA ARG A 315 -0.38 -10.68 -22.09
C ARG A 315 -1.75 -10.44 -22.73
N VAL A 316 -1.81 -9.39 -23.54
CA VAL A 316 -3.02 -8.96 -24.26
C VAL A 316 -3.47 -9.97 -25.34
N ASP A 317 -2.57 -10.84 -25.79
CA ASP A 317 -2.82 -11.86 -26.81
C ASP A 317 -3.32 -13.21 -26.26
N GLU A 318 -3.39 -13.37 -24.94
CA GLU A 318 -3.95 -14.53 -24.21
C GLU A 318 -5.46 -14.39 -23.98
#